data_AF-A0A3A4VTK1-F1
#
_entry.id   AF-A0A3A4VTK1-F1
#
_cell.length_a   1.000
_cell.length_b   1.000
_cell.length_c   1.000
_cell.angle_alpha   90.00
_cell.angle_beta   90.00
_cell.angle_gamma   90.00
#
_symmetry.space_group_name_H-M   'P 1'
#
loop_
_entity.id
_entity.type
_entity.pdbx_description
1 polymer ?
#
loop_
_entity_poly.entity_id
_entity_poly.type
_entity_poly.pdbx_seq_one_letter_code
_entity_poly.pdbx_strand_id
1 'polypeptide(L)'
;MSRIPLRKYIQEIEILIENGNLDEAQKHCWYILKTYPKNISTYRLLGKILMEKGAYEDSVYIFEKVLEVIPDDFIAHVGLSFISEVNEQLDNAVLHMERAFELQPTNAVLKEELKRLHLKKDGIEPQTIRLTRGALINMYLRSALYPQAIAELRIGLQTNPNRIDFKGYLAEALLKQGEKIEAVQISIEILGQSPFNFTANKIVYDTLPKTSDALDTQAFHQHLIDIDPYFVFVGDRISEVEDVPDIAVNLDRYDGKNPPIELEKINCQEEIEKFWSKINSWSDDERIDSEMDWDSIIDSRLTSEKEKTKEIPLNPLPKNEDIEIGKNLDLGEFTTPEEEIVNEIPGWIFDEPEANKNDNQADIPLPAHPEEPSLYLEMDQIESGMVDQDTPIISEPESEVISKHWVKIENEHAPKPQSSLEDTQQIKVQESSDEVYQMALNAIAKDNLHLAIQKFDALIEDEFHLEDIIQTIENTEDLLAREPEAWYVLGKAYLKIDQKEKALNAFRKAEETSFL
;
A
#
# COMPACT_ATOMS: atom_id res chain seq x y z
N MET A 1 -24.83 24.30 -10.26
CA MET A 1 -23.93 23.13 -10.18
C MET A 1 -23.72 22.84 -8.71
N SER A 2 -23.82 21.59 -8.27
CA SER A 2 -23.55 21.21 -6.88
C SER A 2 -22.03 21.16 -6.67
N ARG A 3 -21.52 21.88 -5.68
CA ARG A 3 -20.11 21.77 -5.27
C ARG A 3 -19.90 20.47 -4.52
N ILE A 4 -18.76 19.83 -4.74
CA ILE A 4 -18.35 18.58 -4.11
C ILE A 4 -16.88 18.69 -3.65
N PRO A 5 -16.54 18.17 -2.46
CA PRO A 5 -15.15 18.03 -2.02
C PRO A 5 -14.34 17.15 -2.97
N LEU A 6 -13.09 17.51 -3.27
CA LEU A 6 -12.26 16.78 -4.24
C LEU A 6 -12.05 15.30 -3.85
N ARG A 7 -11.70 15.01 -2.60
CA ARG A 7 -11.55 13.62 -2.10
C ARG A 7 -12.83 12.81 -2.27
N LYS A 8 -13.98 13.38 -1.90
CA LYS A 8 -15.29 12.74 -2.10
C LYS A 8 -15.60 12.50 -3.58
N TYR A 9 -15.22 13.43 -4.44
CA TYR A 9 -15.44 13.28 -5.88
C TYR A 9 -14.56 12.15 -6.46
N ILE A 10 -13.31 12.04 -6.01
CA ILE A 10 -12.43 10.92 -6.34
C ILE A 10 -13.05 9.58 -5.92
N GLN A 11 -13.59 9.48 -4.70
CA GLN A 11 -14.32 8.29 -4.23
C GLN A 11 -15.56 7.96 -5.08
N GLU A 12 -16.34 8.97 -5.50
CA GLU A 12 -17.46 8.75 -6.42
C GLU A 12 -16.99 8.17 -7.76
N ILE A 13 -15.80 8.56 -8.25
CA ILE A 13 -15.23 8.02 -9.48
C ILE A 13 -14.76 6.58 -9.28
N GLU A 14 -14.14 6.25 -8.16
CA GLU A 14 -13.77 4.86 -7.81
C GLU A 14 -14.99 3.94 -7.86
N ILE A 15 -16.10 4.36 -7.25
CA ILE A 15 -17.37 3.63 -7.30
C ILE A 15 -17.89 3.50 -8.75
N LEU A 16 -17.72 4.52 -9.60
CA LEU A 16 -18.10 4.40 -11.01
C LEU A 16 -17.24 3.37 -11.75
N ILE A 17 -15.94 3.27 -11.44
CA ILE A 17 -15.03 2.28 -12.00
C ILE A 17 -15.47 0.87 -11.59
N GLU A 18 -15.72 0.64 -10.30
CA GLU A 18 -16.18 -0.65 -9.78
C GLU A 18 -17.51 -1.11 -10.39
N ASN A 19 -18.39 -0.16 -10.72
CA ASN A 19 -19.65 -0.46 -11.41
C ASN A 19 -19.50 -0.65 -12.93
N GLY A 20 -18.28 -0.58 -13.47
CA GLY A 20 -17.99 -0.70 -14.91
C GLY A 20 -18.39 0.51 -15.76
N ASN A 21 -18.74 1.65 -15.14
CA ASN A 21 -19.13 2.88 -15.83
C ASN A 21 -17.90 3.69 -16.28
N LEU A 22 -17.01 3.04 -17.03
CA LEU A 22 -15.66 3.53 -17.34
C LEU A 22 -15.67 4.83 -18.16
N ASP A 23 -16.59 4.99 -19.11
CA ASP A 23 -16.71 6.21 -19.91
C ASP A 23 -17.16 7.43 -19.10
N GLU A 24 -18.04 7.23 -18.13
CA GLU A 24 -18.50 8.30 -17.25
C GLU A 24 -17.38 8.68 -16.27
N ALA A 25 -16.76 7.67 -15.64
CA ALA A 25 -15.59 7.86 -14.79
C ALA A 25 -14.47 8.63 -15.51
N GLN A 26 -14.14 8.26 -16.77
CA GLN A 26 -13.12 8.94 -17.56
C GLN A 26 -13.44 10.41 -17.79
N LYS A 27 -14.71 10.76 -18.07
CA LYS A 27 -15.14 12.15 -18.23
C LYS A 27 -14.99 12.93 -16.92
N HIS A 28 -15.32 12.33 -15.79
CA HIS A 28 -15.12 12.96 -14.49
C HIS A 28 -13.63 13.20 -14.18
N CYS A 29 -12.74 12.24 -14.48
CA CYS A 29 -11.29 12.44 -14.36
C CYS A 29 -10.81 13.63 -15.22
N TRP A 30 -11.16 13.68 -16.51
CA TRP A 30 -10.80 14.79 -17.38
C TRP A 30 -11.37 16.14 -16.90
N TYR A 31 -12.53 16.13 -16.27
CA TYR A 31 -13.10 17.34 -15.67
C TYR A 31 -12.26 17.83 -14.48
N ILE A 32 -11.82 16.92 -13.59
CA ILE A 32 -10.92 17.27 -12.48
C ILE A 32 -9.61 17.82 -13.02
N LEU A 33 -8.99 17.15 -14.01
CA LEU A 33 -7.71 17.56 -14.59
C LEU A 33 -7.76 18.93 -15.29
N LYS A 34 -8.92 19.38 -15.77
CA LYS A 34 -9.06 20.77 -16.26
C LYS A 34 -8.87 21.82 -15.17
N THR A 35 -9.20 21.48 -13.92
CA THR A 35 -9.08 22.38 -12.75
C THR A 35 -7.77 22.16 -12.01
N TYR A 36 -7.35 20.89 -11.85
CA TYR A 36 -6.14 20.47 -11.17
C TYR A 36 -5.29 19.60 -12.10
N PRO A 37 -4.51 20.20 -13.02
CA PRO A 37 -3.88 19.51 -14.14
C PRO A 37 -2.87 18.42 -13.79
N LYS A 38 -2.30 18.45 -12.58
CA LYS A 38 -1.27 17.51 -12.13
C LYS A 38 -1.71 16.66 -10.94
N ASN A 39 -3.02 16.61 -10.64
CA ASN A 39 -3.52 15.90 -9.47
C ASN A 39 -3.27 14.37 -9.56
N ILE A 40 -2.33 13.85 -8.77
CA ILE A 40 -1.82 12.48 -8.93
C ILE A 40 -2.88 11.41 -8.64
N SER A 41 -3.75 11.63 -7.66
CA SER A 41 -4.87 10.71 -7.39
C SER A 41 -5.77 10.54 -8.61
N THR A 42 -6.04 11.62 -9.35
CA THR A 42 -6.82 11.55 -10.60
C THR A 42 -6.06 10.82 -11.72
N TYR A 43 -4.73 10.97 -11.79
CA TYR A 43 -3.92 10.19 -12.73
C TYR A 43 -3.99 8.68 -12.43
N ARG A 44 -3.89 8.26 -11.16
CA ARG A 44 -4.05 6.85 -10.78
C ARG A 44 -5.39 6.27 -11.26
N LEU A 45 -6.49 7.00 -11.04
CA LEU A 45 -7.82 6.59 -11.53
C LEU A 45 -7.90 6.54 -13.05
N LEU A 46 -7.36 7.55 -13.74
CA LEU A 46 -7.35 7.58 -15.20
C LEU A 46 -6.55 6.42 -15.79
N GLY A 47 -5.42 6.06 -15.18
CA GLY A 47 -4.63 4.89 -15.56
C GLY A 47 -5.43 3.60 -15.40
N LYS A 48 -6.05 3.39 -14.23
CA LYS A 48 -6.94 2.25 -13.96
C LYS A 48 -8.05 2.14 -15.01
N ILE A 49 -8.74 3.25 -15.31
CA ILE A 49 -9.80 3.31 -16.32
C ILE A 49 -9.29 2.93 -17.71
N LEU A 50 -8.16 3.49 -18.13
CA LEU A 50 -7.60 3.23 -19.47
C LEU A 50 -7.16 1.77 -19.62
N MET A 51 -6.54 1.22 -18.57
CA MET A 51 -6.16 -0.18 -18.52
C MET A 51 -7.37 -1.11 -18.61
N GLU A 52 -8.44 -0.89 -17.83
CA GLU A 52 -9.68 -1.69 -17.90
C GLU A 52 -10.38 -1.58 -19.26
N LYS A 53 -10.23 -0.44 -19.96
CA LYS A 53 -10.71 -0.25 -21.33
C LYS A 53 -9.82 -0.90 -22.40
N GLY A 54 -8.68 -1.47 -22.02
CA GLY A 54 -7.69 -2.02 -22.95
C GLY A 54 -6.86 -0.96 -23.71
N ALA A 55 -6.94 0.31 -23.31
CA ALA A 55 -6.13 1.40 -23.87
C ALA A 55 -4.74 1.42 -23.22
N TYR A 56 -3.98 0.34 -23.43
CA TYR A 56 -2.75 0.06 -22.70
C TYR A 56 -1.64 1.08 -22.94
N GLU A 57 -1.45 1.57 -24.17
CA GLU A 57 -0.42 2.56 -24.48
C GLU A 57 -0.63 3.87 -23.70
N ASP A 58 -1.87 4.38 -23.69
CA ASP A 58 -2.21 5.57 -22.91
C ASP A 58 -2.09 5.29 -21.41
N SER A 59 -2.51 4.11 -20.95
CA SER A 59 -2.42 3.74 -19.54
C SER A 59 -0.98 3.66 -19.04
N VAL A 60 -0.04 3.12 -19.84
CA VAL A 60 1.39 3.10 -19.51
C VAL A 60 1.88 4.53 -19.32
N TYR A 61 1.56 5.43 -20.26
CA TYR A 61 1.95 6.83 -20.17
C TYR A 61 1.41 7.52 -18.90
N ILE A 62 0.16 7.23 -18.51
CA ILE A 62 -0.40 7.72 -17.25
C ILE A 62 0.38 7.21 -16.04
N PHE A 63 0.61 5.91 -15.95
CA PHE A 63 1.28 5.32 -14.80
C PHE A 63 2.76 5.73 -14.71
N GLU A 64 3.45 5.90 -15.84
CA GLU A 64 4.79 6.48 -15.87
C GLU A 64 4.80 7.91 -15.32
N LYS A 65 3.79 8.74 -15.64
CA LYS A 65 3.63 10.07 -15.02
C LYS A 65 3.40 10.02 -13.52
N VAL A 66 2.66 9.02 -13.03
CA VAL A 66 2.52 8.79 -11.58
C VAL A 66 3.88 8.44 -10.97
N LEU A 67 4.65 7.53 -11.59
CA LEU A 67 5.96 7.11 -11.11
C LEU A 67 7.05 8.19 -11.20
N GLU A 68 6.93 9.15 -12.12
CA GLU A 68 7.79 10.34 -12.14
C GLU A 68 7.62 11.19 -10.86
N VAL A 69 6.42 11.18 -10.27
CA VAL A 69 6.09 11.96 -9.06
C VAL A 69 6.23 11.14 -7.79
N ILE A 70 5.78 9.89 -7.80
CA ILE A 70 5.80 8.94 -6.69
C ILE A 70 6.42 7.64 -7.21
N PRO A 71 7.75 7.49 -7.19
CA PRO A 71 8.44 6.36 -7.82
C PRO A 71 8.13 4.99 -7.22
N ASP A 72 7.56 4.97 -6.02
CA ASP A 72 7.12 3.81 -5.26
C ASP A 72 5.58 3.71 -5.22
N ASP A 73 4.89 4.24 -6.22
CA ASP A 73 3.43 4.16 -6.27
C ASP A 73 2.94 2.73 -6.50
N PHE A 74 2.24 2.17 -5.51
CA PHE A 74 1.72 0.81 -5.54
C PHE A 74 0.79 0.56 -6.73
N ILE A 75 -0.18 1.46 -6.97
CA ILE A 75 -1.20 1.30 -8.01
C ILE A 75 -0.55 1.32 -9.40
N ALA A 76 0.37 2.25 -9.64
CA ALA A 76 1.07 2.36 -10.91
C ALA A 76 1.96 1.14 -11.17
N HIS A 77 2.66 0.61 -10.17
CA HIS A 77 3.45 -0.62 -10.34
C HIS A 77 2.58 -1.85 -10.64
N VAL A 78 1.48 -2.04 -9.92
CA VAL A 78 0.53 -3.12 -10.22
C VAL A 78 -0.02 -2.98 -11.65
N GLY A 79 -0.48 -1.78 -12.03
CA GLY A 79 -1.01 -1.52 -13.36
C GLY A 79 0.01 -1.76 -14.48
N LEU A 80 1.24 -1.28 -14.34
CA LEU A 80 2.31 -1.52 -15.31
C LEU A 80 2.72 -2.99 -15.37
N SER A 81 2.67 -3.71 -14.26
CA SER A 81 2.93 -5.15 -14.25
C SER A 81 1.89 -5.90 -15.09
N PHE A 82 0.60 -5.64 -14.85
CA PHE A 82 -0.50 -6.21 -15.61
C PHE A 82 -0.37 -5.90 -17.12
N ILE A 83 -0.16 -4.63 -17.47
CA ILE A 83 -0.02 -4.22 -18.87
C ILE A 83 1.19 -4.87 -19.53
N SER A 84 2.32 -4.96 -18.81
CA SER A 84 3.52 -5.64 -19.31
C SER A 84 3.26 -7.12 -19.57
N GLU A 85 2.49 -7.79 -18.71
CA GLU A 85 2.13 -9.19 -18.90
C GLU A 85 1.25 -9.38 -20.14
N VAL A 86 0.24 -8.52 -20.34
CA VAL A 86 -0.63 -8.56 -21.52
C VAL A 86 0.17 -8.36 -22.80
N ASN A 87 1.21 -7.53 -22.75
CA ASN A 87 2.14 -7.29 -23.86
C ASN A 87 3.25 -8.35 -23.99
N GLU A 88 3.16 -9.46 -23.25
CA GLU A 88 4.15 -10.56 -23.21
C GLU A 88 5.56 -10.13 -22.75
N GLN A 89 5.69 -8.96 -22.12
CA GLN A 89 6.93 -8.46 -21.54
C GLN A 89 7.10 -8.97 -20.10
N LEU A 90 7.25 -10.29 -19.96
CA LEU A 90 7.21 -10.97 -18.66
C LEU A 90 8.31 -10.50 -17.69
N ASP A 91 9.48 -10.11 -18.19
CA ASP A 91 10.54 -9.51 -17.36
C ASP A 91 10.09 -8.20 -16.69
N ASN A 92 9.44 -7.32 -17.44
CA ASN A 92 8.91 -6.05 -16.91
C ASN A 92 7.72 -6.30 -15.97
N ALA A 93 6.89 -7.29 -16.29
CA ALA A 93 5.76 -7.68 -15.45
C ALA A 93 6.24 -8.11 -14.05
N VAL A 94 7.23 -9.01 -13.99
CA VAL A 94 7.84 -9.44 -12.74
C VAL A 94 8.50 -8.26 -12.03
N LEU A 95 9.29 -7.45 -12.74
CA LEU A 95 9.97 -6.29 -12.14
C LEU A 95 8.99 -5.34 -11.43
N HIS A 96 7.89 -4.97 -12.09
CA HIS A 96 6.91 -4.05 -11.51
C HIS A 96 6.11 -4.70 -10.38
N MET A 97 5.78 -5.99 -10.48
CA MET A 97 5.11 -6.70 -9.39
C MET A 97 6.04 -6.85 -8.16
N GLU A 98 7.34 -7.05 -8.37
CA GLU A 98 8.34 -7.06 -7.30
C GLU A 98 8.39 -5.70 -6.58
N ARG A 99 8.26 -4.58 -7.30
CA ARG A 99 8.17 -3.24 -6.70
C ARG A 99 6.90 -3.05 -5.88
N ALA A 100 5.76 -3.54 -6.35
CA ALA A 100 4.53 -3.54 -5.56
C ALA A 100 4.67 -4.43 -4.29
N PHE A 101 5.29 -5.60 -4.42
CA PHE A 101 5.59 -6.50 -3.31
C PHE A 101 6.56 -5.89 -2.29
N GLU A 102 7.51 -5.06 -2.72
CA GLU A 102 8.41 -4.32 -1.84
C GLU A 102 7.65 -3.42 -0.84
N LEU A 103 6.46 -2.94 -1.20
CA LEU A 103 5.62 -2.09 -0.35
C LEU A 103 4.72 -2.90 0.58
N GLN A 104 4.29 -4.08 0.16
CA GLN A 104 3.40 -4.94 0.93
C GLN A 104 3.89 -6.40 0.95
N PRO A 105 5.04 -6.68 1.60
CA PRO A 105 5.64 -8.02 1.59
C PRO A 105 4.83 -9.07 2.37
N THR A 106 3.86 -8.65 3.18
CA THR A 106 2.93 -9.53 3.89
C THR A 106 1.71 -9.91 3.05
N ASN A 107 1.43 -9.19 1.96
CA ASN A 107 0.27 -9.42 1.11
C ASN A 107 0.39 -10.75 0.36
N ALA A 108 -0.45 -11.72 0.74
CA ALA A 108 -0.44 -13.06 0.17
C ALA A 108 -0.78 -13.07 -1.32
N VAL A 109 -1.65 -12.16 -1.77
CA VAL A 109 -2.01 -12.04 -3.19
C VAL A 109 -0.80 -11.71 -4.02
N LEU A 110 -0.02 -10.69 -3.62
CA LEU A 110 1.17 -10.29 -4.38
C LEU A 110 2.21 -11.42 -4.46
N LYS A 111 2.31 -12.25 -3.40
CA LYS A 111 3.17 -13.43 -3.41
C LYS A 111 2.72 -14.46 -4.42
N GLU A 112 1.43 -14.80 -4.42
CA GLU A 112 0.87 -15.76 -5.38
C GLU A 112 0.97 -15.23 -6.81
N GLU A 113 0.76 -13.93 -7.00
CA GLU A 113 0.86 -13.30 -8.30
C GLU A 113 2.30 -13.28 -8.83
N LEU A 114 3.28 -13.01 -7.98
CA LEU A 114 4.70 -13.15 -8.34
C LEU A 114 5.05 -14.59 -8.71
N LYS A 115 4.58 -15.59 -7.95
CA LYS A 115 4.81 -17.00 -8.30
C LYS A 115 4.23 -17.33 -9.67
N ARG A 116 3.00 -16.87 -9.93
CA ARG A 116 2.32 -17.06 -11.22
C ARG A 116 3.10 -16.41 -12.37
N LEU A 117 3.57 -15.18 -12.18
CA LEU A 117 4.39 -14.48 -13.19
C LEU A 117 5.73 -15.18 -13.43
N HIS A 118 6.41 -15.66 -12.39
CA HIS A 118 7.63 -16.46 -12.52
C HIS A 118 7.38 -17.78 -13.24
N LEU A 119 6.30 -18.49 -12.93
CA LEU A 119 5.90 -19.71 -13.64
C LEU A 119 5.66 -19.40 -15.13
N LYS A 120 4.98 -18.29 -15.45
CA LYS A 120 4.74 -17.87 -16.83
C LYS A 120 6.02 -17.50 -17.57
N LYS A 121 6.95 -16.82 -16.90
CA LYS A 121 8.23 -16.35 -17.46
C LYS A 121 9.24 -17.48 -17.67
N ASP A 122 9.51 -18.24 -16.61
CA ASP A 122 10.63 -19.19 -16.54
C ASP A 122 10.16 -20.65 -16.66
N GLY A 123 8.85 -20.91 -16.65
CA GLY A 123 8.27 -22.26 -16.61
C GLY A 123 8.41 -22.96 -15.25
N ILE A 124 8.94 -22.26 -14.24
CA ILE A 124 9.22 -22.79 -12.92
C ILE A 124 8.57 -21.87 -11.88
N GLU A 125 7.69 -22.45 -11.09
CA GLU A 125 7.08 -21.75 -9.96
C GLU A 125 8.01 -21.81 -8.73
N PRO A 126 8.41 -20.67 -8.16
CA PRO A 126 9.19 -20.66 -6.93
C PRO A 126 8.34 -21.12 -5.75
N GLN A 127 8.88 -21.99 -4.88
CA GLN A 127 8.17 -22.47 -3.70
C GLN A 127 7.81 -21.32 -2.74
N THR A 128 8.73 -20.37 -2.58
CA THR A 128 8.53 -19.18 -1.75
C THR A 128 9.13 -17.96 -2.44
N ILE A 129 8.45 -16.82 -2.32
CA ILE A 129 9.00 -15.52 -2.69
C ILE A 129 9.84 -15.02 -1.53
N ARG A 130 11.14 -14.85 -1.76
CA ARG A 130 12.07 -14.33 -0.76
C ARG A 130 11.84 -12.83 -0.58
N LEU A 131 12.10 -12.34 0.62
CA LEU A 131 12.07 -10.90 0.89
C LEU A 131 13.14 -10.21 0.03
N THR A 132 12.73 -9.20 -0.72
CA THR A 132 13.64 -8.39 -1.52
C THR A 132 14.33 -7.34 -0.65
N ARG A 133 15.41 -6.75 -1.16
CA ARG A 133 16.11 -5.65 -0.48
C ARG A 133 15.19 -4.45 -0.26
N GLY A 134 14.35 -4.09 -1.24
CA GLY A 134 13.40 -2.99 -1.09
C GLY A 134 12.37 -3.27 0.00
N ALA A 135 11.87 -4.51 0.10
CA ALA A 135 10.96 -4.91 1.17
C ALA A 135 11.61 -4.79 2.54
N LEU A 136 12.87 -5.24 2.67
CA LEU A 136 13.63 -5.11 3.90
C LEU A 136 13.86 -3.64 4.30
N ILE A 137 14.22 -2.79 3.33
CA ILE A 137 14.38 -1.35 3.53
C ILE A 137 13.06 -0.75 4.05
N ASN A 138 11.94 -1.04 3.40
CA ASN A 138 10.63 -0.53 3.82
C ASN A 138 10.24 -1.00 5.23
N MET A 139 10.56 -2.25 5.58
CA MET A 139 10.38 -2.75 6.96
C MET A 139 11.23 -1.97 7.97
N TYR A 140 12.49 -1.66 7.65
CA TYR A 140 13.35 -0.86 8.51
C TYR A 140 12.87 0.59 8.64
N LEU A 141 12.44 1.23 7.55
CA LEU A 141 11.90 2.59 7.56
C LEU A 141 10.65 2.69 8.44
N ARG A 142 9.69 1.76 8.28
CA ARG A 142 8.47 1.70 9.11
C ARG A 142 8.78 1.45 10.58
N SER A 143 9.78 0.62 10.86
CA SER A 143 10.23 0.32 12.22
C SER A 143 11.11 1.42 12.83
N ALA A 144 11.29 2.55 12.14
CA ALA A 144 12.19 3.64 12.51
C ALA A 144 13.66 3.21 12.74
N LEU A 145 14.07 2.11 12.12
CA LEU A 145 15.44 1.57 12.13
C LEU A 145 16.27 2.25 11.03
N TYR A 146 16.36 3.58 11.09
CA TYR A 146 16.99 4.41 10.05
C TYR A 146 18.46 4.04 9.76
N PRO A 147 19.32 3.74 10.75
CA PRO A 147 20.71 3.34 10.46
C PRO A 147 20.81 2.08 9.60
N GLN A 148 19.96 1.09 9.86
CA GLN A 148 19.87 -0.16 9.10
C GLN A 148 19.32 0.11 7.70
N ALA A 149 18.25 0.91 7.60
CA ALA A 149 17.71 1.33 6.31
C ALA A 149 18.76 2.03 5.45
N ILE A 150 19.50 3.00 6.00
CA ILE A 150 20.54 3.75 5.30
C ILE A 150 21.67 2.84 4.82
N ALA A 151 22.12 1.90 5.65
CA ALA A 151 23.14 0.94 5.25
C ALA A 151 22.67 0.09 4.06
N GLU A 152 21.47 -0.48 4.15
CA GLU A 152 20.89 -1.28 3.06
C GLU A 152 20.61 -0.48 1.79
N LEU A 153 20.19 0.78 1.93
CA LEU A 153 19.94 1.73 0.84
C LEU A 153 21.23 2.11 0.11
N ARG A 154 22.31 2.41 0.84
CA ARG A 154 23.63 2.69 0.24
C ARG A 154 24.14 1.50 -0.57
N ILE A 155 23.95 0.27 -0.06
CA ILE A 155 24.30 -0.95 -0.81
C ILE A 155 23.37 -1.13 -2.02
N GLY A 156 22.06 -0.89 -1.85
CA GLY A 156 21.07 -0.99 -2.93
C GLY A 156 21.31 0.00 -4.07
N LEU A 157 21.77 1.21 -3.76
CA LEU A 157 22.12 2.23 -4.75
C LEU A 157 23.47 1.96 -5.42
N GLN A 158 24.39 1.21 -4.80
CA GLN A 158 25.61 0.76 -5.48
C GLN A 158 25.29 -0.25 -6.59
N THR A 159 24.33 -1.14 -6.36
CA THR A 159 23.93 -2.13 -7.37
C THR A 159 22.98 -1.55 -8.41
N ASN A 160 22.05 -0.68 -7.99
CA ASN A 160 21.08 -0.04 -8.86
C ASN A 160 21.03 1.49 -8.64
N PRO A 161 21.98 2.25 -9.23
CA PRO A 161 22.08 3.71 -9.02
C PRO A 161 20.88 4.53 -9.51
N ASN A 162 20.06 3.97 -10.41
CA ASN A 162 18.94 4.66 -11.06
C ASN A 162 17.61 4.54 -10.30
N ARG A 163 17.59 3.89 -9.13
CA ARG A 163 16.37 3.73 -8.31
C ARG A 163 16.04 5.03 -7.57
N ILE A 164 15.13 5.82 -8.14
CA ILE A 164 14.73 7.14 -7.58
C ILE A 164 13.99 6.98 -6.25
N ASP A 165 13.16 5.95 -6.11
CA ASP A 165 12.55 5.55 -4.84
C ASP A 165 13.60 5.28 -3.75
N PHE A 166 14.68 4.54 -4.06
CA PHE A 166 15.77 4.33 -3.08
C PHE A 166 16.48 5.63 -2.71
N LYS A 167 16.68 6.56 -3.66
CA LYS A 167 17.22 7.89 -3.33
C LYS A 167 16.27 8.66 -2.40
N GLY A 168 14.96 8.60 -2.68
CA GLY A 168 13.92 9.21 -1.85
C GLY A 168 13.91 8.66 -0.43
N TYR A 169 13.90 7.33 -0.28
CA TYR A 169 14.00 6.64 1.01
C TYR A 169 15.28 6.97 1.77
N LEU A 170 16.41 7.12 1.06
CA LEU A 170 17.68 7.51 1.68
C LEU A 170 17.61 8.94 2.21
N ALA A 171 17.08 9.88 1.42
CA ALA A 171 16.90 11.26 1.84
C ALA A 171 15.97 11.35 3.06
N GLU A 172 14.87 10.60 3.07
CA GLU A 172 13.94 10.56 4.20
C GLU A 172 14.59 9.98 5.46
N ALA A 173 15.27 8.83 5.34
CA ALA A 173 15.94 8.20 6.47
C ALA A 173 17.03 9.09 7.08
N LEU A 174 17.83 9.77 6.24
CA LEU A 174 18.85 10.73 6.67
C LEU A 174 18.22 11.93 7.38
N LEU A 175 17.10 12.45 6.86
CA LEU A 175 16.37 13.54 7.51
C LEU A 175 15.88 13.13 8.90
N LYS A 176 15.31 11.93 9.05
CA LYS A 176 14.85 11.39 10.35
C LYS A 176 16.01 11.14 11.32
N GLN A 177 17.20 10.81 10.81
CA GLN A 177 18.43 10.71 11.61
C GLN A 177 19.02 12.08 12.01
N GLY A 178 18.56 13.17 11.40
CA GLY A 178 19.03 14.54 11.63
C GLY A 178 20.13 14.99 10.67
N GLU A 179 20.49 14.18 9.68
CA GLU A 179 21.47 14.47 8.63
C GLU A 179 20.83 15.30 7.50
N LYS A 180 20.35 16.50 7.86
CA LYS A 180 19.59 17.41 6.99
C LYS A 180 20.33 17.81 5.70
N ILE A 181 21.65 17.97 5.76
CA ILE A 181 22.49 18.40 4.63
C ILE A 181 22.43 17.38 3.51
N GLU A 182 22.80 16.13 3.82
CA GLU A 182 22.86 15.04 2.84
C GLU A 182 21.46 14.72 2.30
N ALA A 183 20.43 14.77 3.16
CA ALA A 183 19.03 14.60 2.74
C ALA A 183 18.60 15.63 1.68
N VAL A 184 18.94 16.91 1.88
CA VAL A 184 18.62 17.98 0.92
C VAL A 184 19.43 17.84 -0.36
N GLN A 185 20.72 17.49 -0.29
CA GLN A 185 21.56 17.27 -1.47
C GLN A 185 20.99 16.17 -2.38
N ILE A 186 20.64 15.02 -1.80
CA ILE A 186 20.01 13.91 -2.55
C ILE A 186 18.66 14.34 -3.12
N SER A 187 17.87 15.10 -2.36
CA SER A 187 16.58 15.61 -2.85
C SER A 187 16.76 16.54 -4.05
N ILE A 188 17.74 17.43 -4.03
CA ILE A 188 18.05 18.32 -5.16
C ILE A 188 18.50 17.49 -6.38
N GLU A 189 19.29 16.43 -6.19
CA GLU A 189 19.67 15.52 -7.26
C GLU A 189 18.44 14.87 -7.92
N ILE A 190 17.49 14.39 -7.12
CA ILE A 190 16.23 13.83 -7.61
C ILE A 190 15.44 14.88 -8.40
N LEU A 191 15.32 16.10 -7.88
CA LEU A 191 14.55 17.18 -8.52
C LEU A 191 15.15 17.64 -9.85
N GLY A 192 16.46 17.48 -10.05
CA GLY A 192 17.12 17.71 -11.34
C GLY A 192 16.64 16.76 -12.44
N GLN A 193 16.13 15.58 -12.09
CA GLN A 193 15.61 14.57 -13.01
C GLN A 193 14.08 14.57 -13.06
N SER A 194 13.44 14.73 -11.90
CA SER A 194 12.00 14.67 -11.71
C SER A 194 11.54 15.88 -10.88
N PRO A 195 11.25 17.04 -11.51
CA PRO A 195 10.96 18.29 -10.80
C PRO A 195 9.74 18.23 -9.87
N PHE A 196 8.79 17.35 -10.17
CA PHE A 196 7.57 17.15 -9.38
C PHE A 196 7.67 15.97 -8.41
N ASN A 197 8.85 15.36 -8.22
CA ASN A 197 8.99 14.26 -7.27
C ASN A 197 8.51 14.66 -5.87
N PHE A 198 7.53 13.95 -5.34
CA PHE A 198 6.82 14.31 -4.13
C PHE A 198 7.75 14.36 -2.91
N THR A 199 8.45 13.26 -2.65
CA THR A 199 9.33 13.10 -1.48
C THR A 199 10.43 14.16 -1.48
N ALA A 200 11.08 14.39 -2.61
CA ALA A 200 12.14 15.37 -2.72
C ALA A 200 11.63 16.82 -2.53
N ASN A 201 10.49 17.19 -3.14
CA ASN A 201 9.89 18.51 -2.92
C ASN A 201 9.50 18.72 -1.45
N LYS A 202 8.92 17.70 -0.80
CA LYS A 202 8.53 17.75 0.62
C LYS A 202 9.74 17.95 1.53
N ILE A 203 10.79 17.15 1.35
CA ILE A 203 12.03 17.27 2.14
C ILE A 203 12.65 18.66 2.02
N VAL A 204 12.75 19.18 0.80
CA VAL A 204 13.35 20.50 0.55
C VAL A 204 12.48 21.61 1.15
N TYR A 205 11.15 21.55 0.97
CA TYR A 205 10.20 22.51 1.53
C TYR A 205 10.23 22.53 3.07
N ASP A 206 10.26 21.37 3.71
CA ASP A 206 10.23 21.26 5.17
C ASP A 206 11.58 21.63 5.82
N THR A 207 12.68 21.40 5.12
CA THR A 207 14.04 21.54 5.68
C THR A 207 14.66 22.91 5.43
N LEU A 208 14.41 23.53 4.27
CA LEU A 208 15.00 24.83 3.96
C LEU A 208 14.28 25.96 4.72
N PRO A 209 15.03 26.95 5.25
CA PRO A 209 14.44 28.04 6.02
C PRO A 209 13.56 28.93 5.13
N LYS A 210 12.35 29.25 5.59
CA LYS A 210 11.42 30.22 4.95
C LYS A 210 11.87 31.68 5.11
N THR A 211 13.11 32.02 4.71
CA THR A 211 13.66 33.40 4.82
C THR A 211 13.89 34.03 3.43
N SER A 212 13.93 35.36 3.34
CA SER A 212 13.95 36.10 2.06
C SER A 212 15.14 35.80 1.15
N ASP A 213 16.21 35.23 1.70
CA ASP A 213 17.45 34.91 0.97
C ASP A 213 17.65 33.40 0.79
N ALA A 214 16.79 32.56 1.38
CA ALA A 214 16.76 31.15 1.05
C ALA A 214 16.14 31.01 -0.33
N LEU A 215 16.62 30.06 -1.14
CA LEU A 215 15.98 29.72 -2.40
C LEU A 215 14.48 29.68 -2.22
N ASP A 216 13.75 30.24 -3.18
CA ASP A 216 12.32 30.48 -3.07
C ASP A 216 11.58 29.16 -2.80
N THR A 217 11.44 28.80 -1.52
CA THR A 217 10.79 27.56 -1.05
C THR A 217 9.35 27.49 -1.50
N GLN A 218 8.79 28.63 -1.92
CA GLN A 218 7.49 28.76 -2.55
C GLN A 218 7.37 27.90 -3.81
N ALA A 219 8.45 27.71 -4.56
CA ALA A 219 8.37 26.90 -5.78
C ALA A 219 8.20 25.41 -5.48
N PHE A 220 8.95 24.87 -4.52
CA PHE A 220 8.78 23.48 -4.09
C PHE A 220 7.40 23.28 -3.45
N HIS A 221 6.92 24.26 -2.67
CA HIS A 221 5.55 24.24 -2.16
C HIS A 221 4.51 24.28 -3.27
N GLN A 222 4.73 25.09 -4.32
CA GLN A 222 3.84 25.16 -5.47
C GLN A 222 3.82 23.84 -6.25
N HIS A 223 4.94 23.13 -6.36
CA HIS A 223 4.96 21.78 -6.94
C HIS A 223 4.11 20.81 -6.14
N LEU A 224 4.20 20.84 -4.80
CA LEU A 224 3.35 20.04 -3.91
C LEU A 224 1.86 20.39 -4.07
N ILE A 225 1.53 21.68 -4.20
CA ILE A 225 0.16 22.16 -4.45
C ILE A 225 -0.36 21.70 -5.81
N ASP A 226 0.49 21.74 -6.84
CA ASP A 226 0.11 21.34 -8.20
C ASP A 226 -0.27 19.85 -8.25
N ILE A 227 0.50 18.99 -7.54
CA ILE A 227 0.27 17.54 -7.50
C ILE A 227 -0.82 17.13 -6.51
N ASP A 228 -0.98 17.88 -5.41
CA ASP A 228 -2.06 17.73 -4.45
C ASP A 228 -2.54 19.10 -3.92
N PRO A 229 -3.72 19.59 -4.37
CA PRO A 229 -4.25 20.90 -3.99
C PRO A 229 -4.47 21.12 -2.49
N TYR A 230 -4.53 20.06 -1.68
CA TYR A 230 -4.69 20.19 -0.23
C TYR A 230 -3.42 20.74 0.44
N PHE A 231 -2.24 20.64 -0.20
CA PHE A 231 -0.99 21.23 0.30
C PHE A 231 -1.04 22.75 0.47
N VAL A 232 -2.00 23.44 -0.14
CA VAL A 232 -2.20 24.89 0.06
C VAL A 232 -2.43 25.21 1.54
N PHE A 233 -3.01 24.28 2.28
CA PHE A 233 -3.36 24.45 3.70
C PHE A 233 -2.26 23.95 4.65
N VAL A 234 -1.23 23.28 4.13
CA VAL A 234 -0.09 22.80 4.90
C VAL A 234 0.86 23.96 5.20
N GLY A 235 1.23 24.10 6.46
CA GLY A 235 2.05 25.19 6.96
C GLY A 235 2.21 25.09 8.47
N ASP A 236 2.34 26.23 9.16
CA ASP A 236 2.74 26.22 10.57
C ASP A 236 1.68 25.64 11.54
N ARG A 237 0.41 25.52 11.09
CA ARG A 237 -0.71 25.02 11.91
C ARG A 237 -1.15 23.60 11.57
N ILE A 238 -0.92 23.19 10.33
CA ILE A 238 -1.33 21.90 9.79
C ILE A 238 -0.09 21.33 9.13
N SER A 239 0.46 20.29 9.74
CA SER A 239 1.73 19.70 9.29
C SER A 239 1.54 18.72 8.15
N GLU A 240 0.42 17.99 8.12
CA GLU A 240 0.14 16.94 7.16
C GLU A 240 -1.15 17.23 6.37
N VAL A 241 -1.25 16.67 5.17
CA VAL A 241 -2.40 16.91 4.28
C VAL A 241 -3.65 16.20 4.77
N GLU A 242 -3.49 15.07 5.42
CA GLU A 242 -4.54 14.21 5.97
C GLU A 242 -5.38 14.96 7.00
N ASP A 243 -4.75 15.87 7.76
CA ASP A 243 -5.40 16.73 8.75
C ASP A 243 -6.25 17.86 8.13
N VAL A 244 -6.13 18.10 6.81
CA VAL A 244 -6.91 19.12 6.12
C VAL A 244 -8.33 18.61 5.88
N PRO A 245 -9.39 19.32 6.34
CA PRO A 245 -10.77 18.89 6.12
C PRO A 245 -11.11 18.81 4.62
N ASP A 246 -11.86 17.79 4.21
CA ASP A 246 -12.21 17.57 2.80
C ASP A 246 -12.84 18.79 2.12
N ILE A 247 -13.65 19.55 2.86
CA ILE A 247 -14.35 20.77 2.42
C ILE A 247 -13.37 21.89 2.03
N ALA A 248 -12.09 21.80 2.36
CA ALA A 248 -11.10 22.83 2.04
C ALA A 248 -10.88 22.97 0.52
N VAL A 249 -10.96 21.87 -0.24
CA VAL A 249 -10.82 21.85 -1.70
C VAL A 249 -12.13 21.37 -2.32
N ASN A 250 -12.83 22.26 -3.00
CA ASN A 250 -14.08 21.93 -3.70
C ASN A 250 -14.01 22.31 -5.17
N LEU A 251 -14.73 21.55 -5.97
CA LEU A 251 -14.98 21.84 -7.37
C LEU A 251 -16.46 21.64 -7.71
N ASP A 252 -16.88 22.21 -8.83
CA ASP A 252 -18.23 21.97 -9.35
C ASP A 252 -18.32 20.53 -9.86
N ARG A 253 -19.43 19.83 -9.57
CA ARG A 253 -19.65 18.50 -10.11
C ARG A 253 -19.93 18.59 -11.61
N TYR A 254 -19.30 17.73 -12.40
CA TYR A 254 -19.54 17.68 -13.85
C TYR A 254 -20.98 17.30 -14.13
N ASP A 255 -21.68 18.11 -14.94
CA ASP A 255 -23.10 17.97 -15.26
C ASP A 255 -23.35 17.15 -16.55
N GLY A 256 -22.29 16.58 -17.14
CA GLY A 256 -22.34 15.85 -18.41
C GLY A 256 -22.39 16.73 -19.66
N LYS A 257 -22.45 18.06 -19.51
CA LYS A 257 -22.67 18.99 -20.64
C LYS A 257 -21.66 20.13 -20.71
N ASN A 258 -21.15 20.62 -19.58
CA ASN A 258 -20.34 21.83 -19.51
C ASN A 258 -19.06 21.65 -18.67
N PRO A 259 -17.87 21.76 -19.28
CA PRO A 259 -17.61 21.78 -20.72
C PRO A 259 -17.90 20.41 -21.34
N PRO A 260 -18.35 20.31 -22.61
CA PRO A 260 -18.55 19.01 -23.24
C PRO A 260 -17.20 18.26 -23.30
N ILE A 261 -17.16 17.06 -22.72
CA ILE A 261 -16.01 16.16 -22.75
C ILE A 261 -16.32 15.04 -23.74
N GLU A 262 -15.76 15.17 -24.94
CA GLU A 262 -15.87 14.18 -26.01
C GLU A 262 -14.61 13.32 -26.02
N LEU A 263 -14.68 12.13 -25.40
CA LEU A 263 -13.53 11.24 -25.21
C LEU A 263 -12.83 10.87 -26.54
N GLU A 264 -13.60 10.68 -27.61
CA GLU A 264 -13.07 10.34 -28.95
C GLU A 264 -12.16 11.42 -29.56
N LYS A 265 -12.26 12.67 -29.07
CA LYS A 265 -11.44 13.79 -29.57
C LYS A 265 -10.22 14.07 -28.70
N ILE A 266 -10.10 13.39 -27.57
CA ILE A 266 -9.00 13.63 -26.63
C ILE A 266 -7.85 12.70 -27.01
N ASN A 267 -6.74 13.29 -27.47
CA ASN A 267 -5.46 12.60 -27.47
C ASN A 267 -4.91 12.69 -26.04
N CYS A 268 -4.86 11.54 -25.35
CA CYS A 268 -4.48 11.45 -23.94
C CYS A 268 -3.08 12.04 -23.70
N GLN A 269 -2.09 11.56 -24.47
CA GLN A 269 -0.70 11.97 -24.33
C GLN A 269 -0.53 13.47 -24.58
N GLU A 270 -1.08 14.00 -25.68
CA GLU A 270 -0.96 15.42 -26.02
C GLU A 270 -1.60 16.34 -24.97
N GLU A 271 -2.77 16.00 -24.43
CA GLU A 271 -3.43 16.82 -23.40
C GLU A 271 -2.64 16.81 -22.09
N ILE A 272 -2.07 15.67 -21.73
CA ILE A 272 -1.24 15.55 -20.54
C ILE A 272 0.06 16.30 -20.72
N GLU A 273 0.73 16.19 -21.86
CA GLU A 273 1.91 17.02 -22.16
C GLU A 273 1.61 18.51 -22.01
N LYS A 274 0.41 18.99 -22.40
CA LYS A 274 0.01 20.39 -22.17
C LYS A 274 -0.13 20.73 -20.69
N PHE A 275 -0.58 19.81 -19.85
CA PHE A 275 -0.69 20.01 -18.40
C PHE A 275 0.69 20.07 -17.73
N TRP A 276 1.63 19.23 -18.17
CA TRP A 276 2.96 19.13 -17.57
C TRP A 276 3.97 20.11 -18.16
N SER A 277 3.83 20.51 -19.43
CA SER A 277 4.68 21.52 -20.10
C SER A 277 4.40 22.95 -19.65
N LYS A 278 3.19 23.22 -19.12
CA LYS A 278 2.88 24.44 -18.37
C LYS A 278 3.55 24.37 -17.00
N ILE A 279 4.87 24.36 -17.01
CA ILE A 279 5.64 24.84 -15.87
C ILE A 279 5.27 26.31 -15.80
N ASN A 280 4.63 26.75 -14.71
CA ASN A 280 4.44 28.17 -14.45
C ASN A 280 5.80 28.82 -14.64
N SER A 281 5.88 29.75 -15.59
CA SER A 281 7.09 30.45 -15.96
C SER A 281 7.74 31.03 -14.72
N TRP A 282 8.76 30.35 -14.23
CA TRP A 282 9.94 31.07 -13.78
C TRP A 282 10.35 31.87 -15.02
N SER A 283 10.44 33.18 -14.89
CA SER A 283 11.02 34.02 -15.94
C SER A 283 12.30 33.34 -16.41
N ASP A 284 12.44 33.15 -17.73
CA ASP A 284 13.63 32.58 -18.38
C ASP A 284 14.96 33.27 -18.00
N ASP A 285 14.90 34.36 -17.23
CA ASP A 285 16.03 35.07 -16.62
C ASP A 285 16.64 34.37 -15.37
N GLU A 286 15.94 33.41 -14.75
CA GLU A 286 16.45 32.61 -13.61
C GLU A 286 16.48 31.12 -13.93
N ARG A 287 16.99 30.79 -15.11
CA ARG A 287 17.52 29.45 -15.35
C ARG A 287 18.56 29.21 -14.26
N ILE A 288 18.33 28.23 -13.37
CA ILE A 288 19.32 27.76 -12.42
C ILE A 288 20.50 27.28 -13.27
N ASP A 289 21.47 28.16 -13.47
CA ASP A 289 22.71 27.84 -14.16
C ASP A 289 23.33 26.67 -13.42
N SER A 290 23.81 25.70 -14.20
CA SER A 290 24.49 24.49 -13.75
C SER A 290 25.87 24.76 -13.10
N GLU A 291 26.04 25.92 -12.49
CA GLU A 291 27.22 26.37 -11.73
C GLU A 291 26.85 26.98 -10.37
N MET A 292 25.64 26.75 -9.86
CA MET A 292 25.33 27.10 -8.46
C MET A 292 26.09 26.12 -7.54
N ASP A 293 27.08 26.63 -6.80
CA ASP A 293 27.86 25.88 -5.81
C ASP A 293 26.98 25.57 -4.57
N TRP A 294 26.11 24.57 -4.73
CA TRP A 294 25.14 24.15 -3.73
C TRP A 294 25.80 23.76 -2.41
N ASP A 295 27.01 23.19 -2.46
CA ASP A 295 27.74 22.79 -1.26
C ASP A 295 28.07 24.01 -0.39
N SER A 296 28.53 25.11 -1.00
CA SER A 296 28.80 26.38 -0.30
C SER A 296 27.52 27.05 0.24
N ILE A 297 26.41 26.97 -0.49
CA ILE A 297 25.12 27.56 -0.09
C ILE A 297 24.50 26.79 1.08
N ILE A 298 24.54 25.46 1.02
CA ILE A 298 24.00 24.58 2.05
C ILE A 298 24.86 24.67 3.33
N ASP A 299 26.20 24.64 3.21
CA ASP A 299 27.12 24.73 4.36
C ASP A 299 27.07 26.09 5.05
N SER A 300 27.06 27.20 4.30
CA SER A 300 27.05 28.55 4.87
C SER A 300 25.74 28.88 5.62
N ARG A 301 24.63 28.24 5.26
CA ARG A 301 23.30 28.53 5.83
C ARG A 301 22.93 27.61 6.98
N LEU A 302 23.30 26.33 6.94
CA LEU A 302 23.03 25.38 8.04
C LEU A 302 24.01 25.52 9.22
N THR A 303 25.18 26.10 8.99
CA THR A 303 26.10 26.49 10.08
C THR A 303 25.60 27.70 10.88
N SER A 304 24.78 28.58 10.28
CA SER A 304 24.19 29.74 10.97
C SER A 304 23.19 29.35 12.07
N GLU A 305 22.58 28.16 12.00
CA GLU A 305 21.73 27.62 13.07
C GLU A 305 22.52 26.99 14.23
N LYS A 306 23.71 26.42 13.96
CA LYS A 306 24.61 25.91 15.02
C LYS A 306 25.16 27.03 15.92
N GLU A 307 25.17 28.28 15.45
CA GLU A 307 25.57 29.44 16.27
C GLU A 307 24.45 29.96 17.20
N LYS A 308 23.18 29.67 16.93
CA LYS A 308 22.07 30.02 17.85
C LYS A 308 21.90 29.03 19.01
N THR A 309 22.60 27.89 18.99
CA THR A 309 22.63 26.91 20.08
C THR A 309 24.01 26.81 20.73
N LYS A 310 24.60 27.94 21.12
CA LYS A 310 25.75 27.95 22.04
C LYS A 310 25.49 28.87 23.22
N GLU A 311 25.13 28.23 24.33
CA GLU A 311 25.69 28.35 25.68
C GLU A 311 24.61 28.25 26.76
N ILE A 312 24.39 27.02 27.25
CA ILE A 312 24.01 26.80 28.65
C ILE A 312 25.29 26.31 29.34
N PRO A 313 25.84 27.03 30.33
CA PRO A 313 27.07 26.63 30.99
C PRO A 313 26.85 25.33 31.77
N LEU A 314 27.67 24.31 31.46
CA LEU A 314 27.77 23.09 32.25
C LEU A 314 28.31 23.42 33.65
N ASN A 315 27.46 23.30 34.67
CA ASN A 315 27.94 23.20 36.04
C ASN A 315 28.66 21.85 36.24
N PRO A 316 29.78 21.82 36.96
CA PRO A 316 30.48 20.57 37.25
C PRO A 316 29.65 19.70 38.19
N LEU A 317 29.55 18.41 37.84
CA LEU A 317 28.83 17.37 38.58
C LEU A 317 29.28 17.32 40.07
N PRO A 318 28.34 17.22 41.03
CA PRO A 318 28.69 16.91 42.41
C PRO A 318 29.18 15.46 42.51
N LYS A 319 30.22 15.27 43.34
CA LYS A 319 30.81 13.97 43.63
C LYS A 319 29.85 13.11 44.47
N ASN A 320 29.76 11.84 44.09
CA ASN A 320 29.27 10.65 44.81
C ASN A 320 28.66 10.87 46.20
N GLU A 321 27.35 10.64 46.28
CA GLU A 321 26.74 9.99 47.44
C GLU A 321 25.92 8.80 46.95
N ASP A 322 26.08 7.68 47.65
CA ASP A 322 25.52 6.38 47.33
C ASP A 322 23.98 6.41 47.28
N ILE A 323 23.38 5.96 46.18
CA ILE A 323 21.95 5.68 46.11
C ILE A 323 21.75 4.24 45.64
N GLU A 324 21.11 3.47 46.51
CA GLU A 324 20.81 2.05 46.37
C GLU A 324 19.95 1.74 45.14
N ILE A 325 20.30 0.65 44.47
CA ILE A 325 19.61 0.09 43.31
C ILE A 325 18.27 -0.50 43.78
N GLY A 326 17.17 0.21 43.51
CA GLY A 326 15.81 -0.31 43.55
C GLY A 326 15.38 -0.75 42.15
N LYS A 327 15.15 -2.06 41.98
CA LYS A 327 14.61 -2.66 40.76
C LYS A 327 13.19 -2.17 40.44
N ASN A 328 12.88 -2.21 39.15
CA ASN A 328 11.57 -2.07 38.47
C ASN A 328 11.30 -0.69 37.88
N LEU A 329 11.70 -0.52 36.61
CA LEU A 329 11.02 0.35 35.67
C LEU A 329 10.27 -0.51 34.67
N ASP A 330 8.96 -0.33 34.67
CA ASP A 330 7.98 -0.96 33.80
C ASP A 330 8.13 -0.35 32.40
N LEU A 331 8.45 -1.19 31.41
CA LEU A 331 8.48 -0.78 30.00
C LEU A 331 7.05 -0.89 29.48
N GLY A 332 6.36 0.25 29.44
CA GLY A 332 5.04 0.36 28.83
C GLY A 332 5.06 -0.13 27.38
N GLU A 333 4.05 -0.93 27.04
CA GLU A 333 3.81 -1.51 25.72
C GLU A 333 3.79 -0.42 24.65
N PHE A 334 4.65 -0.57 23.65
CA PHE A 334 4.55 0.17 22.40
C PHE A 334 3.31 -0.33 21.67
N THR A 335 2.24 0.46 21.70
CA THR A 335 1.11 0.27 20.80
C THR A 335 1.57 0.58 19.38
N THR A 336 1.61 -0.45 18.54
CA THR A 336 1.79 -0.31 17.09
C THR A 336 0.59 0.45 16.51
N PRO A 337 0.79 1.46 15.64
CA PRO A 337 -0.30 1.97 14.83
C PRO A 337 -0.86 0.85 13.96
N GLU A 338 -2.17 0.65 14.02
CA GLU A 338 -2.90 -0.29 13.18
C GLU A 338 -2.62 -0.03 11.70
N GLU A 339 -2.49 -1.12 10.95
CA GLU A 339 -2.18 -1.12 9.54
C GLU A 339 -3.25 -0.34 8.75
N GLU A 340 -2.87 0.70 8.00
CA GLU A 340 -3.54 0.97 6.74
C GLU A 340 -3.04 -0.09 5.75
N ILE A 341 -3.56 -1.32 5.87
CA ILE A 341 -3.61 -2.21 4.72
C ILE A 341 -4.46 -1.45 3.71
N VAL A 342 -3.84 -0.97 2.63
CA VAL A 342 -4.59 -0.64 1.42
C VAL A 342 -5.23 -1.95 0.97
N ASN A 343 -6.44 -2.22 1.48
CA ASN A 343 -7.24 -3.41 1.21
C ASN A 343 -7.73 -3.44 -0.24
N GLU A 344 -7.50 -2.36 -0.99
CA GLU A 344 -7.85 -2.27 -2.40
C GLU A 344 -6.68 -2.74 -3.26
N ILE A 345 -6.45 -4.05 -3.22
CA ILE A 345 -6.04 -4.74 -4.44
C ILE A 345 -7.23 -4.59 -5.38
N PRO A 346 -7.11 -3.89 -6.52
CA PRO A 346 -8.25 -3.74 -7.41
C PRO A 346 -8.77 -5.13 -7.81
N GLY A 347 -10.09 -5.35 -7.68
CA GLY A 347 -10.71 -6.68 -7.91
C GLY A 347 -10.40 -7.29 -9.27
N TRP A 348 -10.06 -6.46 -10.27
CA TRP A 348 -9.66 -6.88 -11.61
C TRP A 348 -8.29 -7.55 -11.72
N ILE A 349 -7.43 -7.53 -10.69
CA ILE A 349 -6.23 -8.39 -10.68
C ILE A 349 -6.65 -9.88 -10.82
N PHE A 350 -7.87 -10.20 -10.39
CA PHE A 350 -8.35 -11.58 -10.29
C PHE A 350 -9.35 -11.98 -11.37
N ASP A 351 -9.73 -11.05 -12.26
CA ASP A 351 -10.63 -11.38 -13.36
C ASP A 351 -9.80 -11.93 -14.53
N GLU A 352 -9.82 -13.25 -14.71
CA GLU A 352 -9.26 -13.86 -15.91
C GLU A 352 -9.89 -13.22 -17.15
N PRO A 353 -9.11 -12.86 -18.19
CA PRO A 353 -9.70 -12.37 -19.42
C PRO A 353 -10.59 -13.48 -20.00
N GLU A 354 -11.91 -13.25 -20.04
CA GLU A 354 -12.86 -14.13 -20.74
C GLU A 354 -12.54 -14.11 -22.24
N ALA A 355 -11.56 -14.91 -22.65
CA ALA A 355 -11.29 -15.20 -24.04
C ALA A 355 -12.43 -16.08 -24.58
N ASN A 356 -13.39 -15.42 -25.22
CA ASN A 356 -14.24 -15.90 -26.32
C ASN A 356 -14.28 -17.43 -26.49
N LYS A 357 -15.16 -18.11 -25.74
CA LYS A 357 -15.63 -19.44 -26.11
C LYS A 357 -16.63 -19.30 -27.26
N ASN A 358 -16.13 -19.38 -28.49
CA ASN A 358 -16.93 -19.78 -29.65
C ASN A 358 -16.08 -20.67 -30.57
N ASP A 359 -16.38 -21.97 -30.49
CA ASP A 359 -16.30 -23.02 -31.51
C ASP A 359 -15.31 -22.85 -32.68
N ASN A 360 -14.32 -23.74 -32.75
CA ASN A 360 -14.44 -24.91 -33.64
C ASN A 360 -13.33 -25.94 -33.40
N GLN A 361 -13.78 -27.17 -33.28
CA GLN A 361 -13.03 -28.40 -33.12
C GLN A 361 -12.36 -28.75 -34.46
N ALA A 362 -11.03 -28.77 -34.51
CA ALA A 362 -10.27 -29.39 -35.59
C ALA A 362 -8.96 -29.97 -35.03
N ASP A 363 -8.83 -31.28 -35.16
CA ASP A 363 -7.67 -32.09 -34.80
C ASP A 363 -6.36 -31.50 -35.35
N ILE A 364 -5.36 -31.32 -34.47
CA ILE A 364 -3.96 -31.12 -34.88
C ILE A 364 -3.08 -32.07 -34.03
N PRO A 365 -2.14 -32.82 -34.64
CA PRO A 365 -1.47 -33.95 -33.99
C PRO A 365 -0.37 -33.49 -33.02
N LEU A 366 -0.18 -34.27 -31.94
CA LEU A 366 0.99 -34.19 -31.06
C LEU A 366 2.30 -34.30 -31.88
N PRO A 367 3.26 -33.37 -31.74
CA PRO A 367 4.60 -33.58 -32.24
C PRO A 367 5.33 -34.64 -31.40
N ALA A 368 5.89 -35.62 -32.09
CA ALA A 368 6.73 -36.67 -31.52
C ALA A 368 8.00 -36.10 -30.88
N HIS A 369 8.36 -36.62 -29.70
CA HIS A 369 9.68 -36.46 -29.10
C HIS A 369 10.79 -36.95 -30.06
N PRO A 370 11.83 -36.16 -30.32
CA PRO A 370 13.09 -36.68 -30.82
C PRO A 370 14.00 -37.03 -29.63
N GLU A 371 14.51 -38.25 -29.66
CA GLU A 371 15.53 -38.81 -28.78
C GLU A 371 16.79 -37.95 -28.73
N GLU A 372 17.38 -37.79 -27.55
CA GLU A 372 18.68 -37.15 -27.33
C GLU A 372 19.79 -37.83 -28.14
N PRO A 373 20.80 -37.05 -28.54
CA PRO A 373 22.17 -37.49 -28.35
C PRO A 373 22.98 -36.46 -27.57
N SER A 374 23.57 -36.95 -26.48
CA SER A 374 24.66 -36.34 -25.73
C SER A 374 25.78 -35.85 -26.65
N LEU A 375 26.14 -34.57 -26.56
CA LEU A 375 27.47 -34.07 -26.90
C LEU A 375 27.75 -32.76 -26.18
N TYR A 376 28.71 -32.84 -25.26
CA TYR A 376 29.41 -31.73 -24.63
C TYR A 376 29.99 -30.80 -25.70
N LEU A 377 29.76 -29.50 -25.57
CA LEU A 377 30.70 -28.44 -25.96
C LEU A 377 30.31 -27.13 -25.26
N GLU A 378 31.33 -26.45 -24.77
CA GLU A 378 31.36 -25.30 -23.86
C GLU A 378 30.58 -24.09 -24.38
N MET A 379 29.85 -23.40 -23.50
CA MET A 379 29.34 -22.05 -23.73
C MET A 379 29.67 -21.15 -22.54
N ASP A 380 30.13 -19.96 -22.89
CA ASP A 380 30.67 -18.90 -22.05
C ASP A 380 29.72 -18.42 -20.95
N GLN A 381 30.34 -18.08 -19.83
CA GLN A 381 29.75 -17.49 -18.64
C GLN A 381 29.28 -16.05 -18.91
N ILE A 382 28.03 -15.74 -18.55
CA ILE A 382 27.63 -14.40 -18.15
C ILE A 382 27.20 -14.52 -16.68
N GLU A 383 27.93 -13.80 -15.83
CA GLU A 383 27.96 -13.90 -14.38
C GLU A 383 26.62 -13.55 -13.71
N SER A 384 26.07 -14.51 -12.98
CA SER A 384 25.20 -14.24 -11.82
C SER A 384 26.09 -14.02 -10.60
N GLY A 385 26.19 -12.79 -10.11
CA GLY A 385 26.89 -12.47 -8.86
C GLY A 385 25.97 -12.59 -7.65
N MET A 386 26.00 -13.73 -6.96
CA MET A 386 25.76 -13.81 -5.51
C MET A 386 27.09 -13.58 -4.78
N VAL A 387 27.10 -13.06 -3.54
CA VAL A 387 27.73 -13.69 -2.35
C VAL A 387 27.23 -13.00 -1.05
N ASP A 388 26.61 -13.83 -0.20
CA ASP A 388 26.56 -13.96 1.27
C ASP A 388 27.05 -12.86 2.24
N GLN A 389 26.22 -12.56 3.24
CA GLN A 389 26.62 -12.56 4.66
C GLN A 389 25.53 -13.19 5.54
N ASP A 390 25.97 -13.95 6.54
CA ASP A 390 25.22 -14.82 7.45
C ASP A 390 24.05 -14.15 8.17
N THR A 391 22.87 -14.76 8.10
CA THR A 391 21.76 -14.56 9.06
C THR A 391 21.33 -15.91 9.63
N PRO A 392 20.94 -15.98 10.91
CA PRO A 392 20.82 -17.25 11.62
C PRO A 392 19.68 -18.11 11.05
N ILE A 393 20.03 -19.35 10.69
CA ILE A 393 19.08 -20.40 10.36
C ILE A 393 18.43 -20.85 11.66
N ILE A 394 17.13 -20.59 11.83
CA ILE A 394 16.33 -21.32 12.80
C ILE A 394 16.10 -22.71 12.22
N SER A 395 16.80 -23.69 12.81
CA SER A 395 16.65 -25.11 12.54
C SER A 395 15.30 -25.61 13.08
N GLU A 396 14.42 -26.08 12.19
CA GLU A 396 13.32 -26.97 12.57
C GLU A 396 13.76 -28.44 12.38
N PRO A 397 13.31 -29.36 13.24
CA PRO A 397 13.78 -30.74 13.24
C PRO A 397 13.14 -31.56 12.11
N GLU A 398 13.95 -32.46 11.57
CA GLU A 398 13.58 -33.44 10.53
C GLU A 398 12.56 -34.50 11.00
N SER A 399 11.93 -35.11 9.99
CA SER A 399 11.15 -36.37 9.93
C SER A 399 9.61 -36.19 9.96
N GLU A 400 8.81 -36.81 9.09
CA GLU A 400 8.94 -38.15 8.50
C GLU A 400 8.44 -38.24 7.03
N VAL A 401 9.07 -39.15 6.29
CA VAL A 401 8.71 -39.60 4.94
C VAL A 401 7.66 -40.71 5.04
N ILE A 402 6.42 -40.52 4.56
CA ILE A 402 5.52 -41.65 4.22
C ILE A 402 4.66 -41.38 2.95
N SER A 403 5.07 -42.06 1.88
CA SER A 403 4.33 -42.74 0.79
C SER A 403 3.22 -42.07 -0.05
N LYS A 404 3.49 -42.06 -1.36
CA LYS A 404 2.52 -42.13 -2.47
C LYS A 404 1.58 -43.33 -2.30
N HIS A 405 0.26 -43.11 -2.38
CA HIS A 405 -0.70 -44.10 -2.85
C HIS A 405 -1.82 -43.43 -3.65
N TRP A 406 -1.99 -43.89 -4.89
CA TRP A 406 -3.17 -43.65 -5.71
C TRP A 406 -4.27 -44.64 -5.29
N VAL A 407 -5.49 -44.16 -5.09
CA VAL A 407 -6.71 -44.99 -5.14
C VAL A 407 -7.81 -44.20 -5.86
N LYS A 408 -8.24 -44.74 -7.02
CA LYS A 408 -9.54 -44.47 -7.65
C LYS A 408 -10.64 -45.21 -6.89
N ILE A 409 -11.85 -44.63 -6.84
CA ILE A 409 -13.20 -45.25 -6.98
C ILE A 409 -14.19 -44.11 -6.63
N GLU A 410 -14.77 -43.46 -7.65
CA GLU A 410 -16.11 -43.68 -8.23
C GLU A 410 -17.25 -42.94 -7.51
N ASN A 411 -17.82 -41.99 -8.25
CA ASN A 411 -19.22 -41.54 -8.35
C ASN A 411 -20.16 -41.78 -7.17
N GLU A 412 -20.88 -40.73 -6.75
CA GLU A 412 -22.36 -40.74 -6.78
C GLU A 412 -22.96 -39.31 -6.67
N HIS A 413 -23.79 -38.99 -7.66
CA HIS A 413 -24.95 -38.07 -7.67
C HIS A 413 -24.80 -36.56 -7.38
N ALA A 414 -24.61 -35.81 -8.48
CA ALA A 414 -25.18 -34.47 -8.61
C ALA A 414 -26.71 -34.53 -8.85
N PRO A 415 -27.54 -33.71 -8.18
CA PRO A 415 -28.86 -33.40 -8.68
C PRO A 415 -28.77 -32.26 -9.72
N LYS A 416 -29.32 -32.50 -10.90
CA LYS A 416 -29.53 -31.49 -11.96
C LYS A 416 -30.61 -30.48 -11.57
N PRO A 417 -30.57 -29.25 -12.12
CA PRO A 417 -31.47 -28.17 -11.76
C PRO A 417 -32.88 -28.37 -12.33
N GLN A 418 -33.90 -28.06 -11.54
CA GLN A 418 -35.26 -27.85 -12.03
C GLN A 418 -35.52 -26.34 -12.13
N SER A 419 -35.89 -25.91 -13.33
CA SER A 419 -36.40 -24.58 -13.61
C SER A 419 -37.83 -24.43 -13.10
N SER A 420 -38.12 -23.33 -12.41
CA SER A 420 -39.44 -22.70 -12.46
C SER A 420 -39.27 -21.20 -12.32
N LEU A 421 -39.68 -20.49 -13.38
CA LEU A 421 -39.92 -19.06 -13.35
C LEU A 421 -40.95 -18.75 -12.27
N GLU A 422 -40.56 -18.01 -11.24
CA GLU A 422 -41.47 -17.14 -10.49
C GLU A 422 -40.76 -15.81 -10.20
N ASP A 423 -41.34 -14.75 -10.76
CA ASP A 423 -41.19 -13.38 -10.31
C ASP A 423 -41.49 -13.32 -8.81
N THR A 424 -40.49 -13.00 -7.99
CA THR A 424 -40.68 -12.16 -6.79
C THR A 424 -39.35 -11.48 -6.47
N GLN A 425 -39.38 -10.16 -6.40
CA GLN A 425 -38.33 -9.35 -5.80
C GLN A 425 -38.07 -9.87 -4.37
N GLN A 426 -36.88 -10.39 -4.10
CA GLN A 426 -36.44 -10.64 -2.74
C GLN A 426 -35.80 -9.38 -2.18
N ILE A 427 -36.57 -8.70 -1.34
CA ILE A 427 -36.11 -7.69 -0.40
C ILE A 427 -35.07 -8.37 0.50
N LYS A 428 -33.81 -7.89 0.50
CA LYS A 428 -32.87 -8.20 1.58
C LYS A 428 -33.45 -7.58 2.86
N VAL A 429 -34.15 -8.37 3.65
CA VAL A 429 -34.53 -8.01 5.01
C VAL A 429 -33.22 -7.94 5.80
N GLN A 430 -32.86 -6.76 6.30
CA GLN A 430 -31.84 -6.66 7.34
C GLN A 430 -32.33 -7.48 8.53
N GLU A 431 -31.60 -8.54 8.86
CA GLU A 431 -31.87 -9.36 10.05
C GLU A 431 -31.86 -8.42 11.26
N SER A 432 -32.93 -8.49 12.07
CA SER A 432 -33.01 -7.65 13.26
C SER A 432 -32.00 -8.15 14.31
N SER A 433 -31.37 -7.25 15.08
CA SER A 433 -30.37 -7.62 16.09
C SER A 433 -30.92 -8.62 17.14
N ASP A 434 -32.23 -8.61 17.39
CA ASP A 434 -32.94 -9.60 18.21
C ASP A 434 -32.91 -11.01 17.60
N GLU A 435 -33.09 -11.13 16.28
CA GLU A 435 -33.02 -12.41 15.57
C GLU A 435 -31.60 -12.97 15.61
N VAL A 436 -30.58 -12.11 15.45
CA VAL A 436 -29.17 -12.49 15.54
C VAL A 436 -28.83 -13.00 16.94
N TYR A 437 -29.36 -12.37 17.99
CA TYR A 437 -29.18 -12.84 19.37
C TYR A 437 -29.85 -14.21 19.60
N GLN A 438 -31.07 -14.42 19.10
CA GLN A 438 -31.74 -15.72 19.16
C GLN A 438 -31.01 -16.80 18.33
N MET A 439 -30.37 -16.43 17.21
CA MET A 439 -29.52 -17.33 16.44
C MET A 439 -28.29 -17.79 17.24
N ALA A 440 -27.66 -16.88 18.00
CA ALA A 440 -26.54 -17.22 18.87
C ALA A 440 -26.95 -18.23 19.96
N LEU A 441 -28.09 -18.00 20.63
CA LEU A 441 -28.63 -18.95 21.63
C LEU A 441 -28.98 -20.31 21.03
N ASN A 442 -29.57 -20.32 19.83
CA ASN A 442 -29.87 -21.56 19.12
C ASN A 442 -28.60 -22.30 18.67
N ALA A 443 -27.50 -21.59 18.39
CA ALA A 443 -26.21 -22.18 18.06
C ALA A 443 -25.59 -22.87 19.27
N ILE A 444 -25.68 -22.26 20.47
CA ILE A 444 -25.29 -22.91 21.74
C ILE A 444 -26.10 -24.19 21.96
N ALA A 445 -27.43 -24.13 21.76
CA ALA A 445 -28.30 -25.29 21.94
C ALA A 445 -28.00 -26.45 20.96
N LYS A 446 -27.34 -26.15 19.83
CA LYS A 446 -26.92 -27.12 18.81
C LYS A 446 -25.44 -27.53 18.94
N ASP A 447 -24.77 -27.14 20.02
CA ASP A 447 -23.34 -27.38 20.28
C ASP A 447 -22.40 -26.79 19.21
N ASN A 448 -22.84 -25.72 18.52
CA ASN A 448 -22.02 -24.98 17.57
C ASN A 448 -21.52 -23.68 18.24
N LEU A 449 -20.54 -23.87 19.12
CA LEU A 449 -20.01 -22.84 20.02
C LEU A 449 -19.28 -21.72 19.25
N HIS A 450 -18.52 -22.08 18.21
CA HIS A 450 -17.81 -21.12 17.36
C HIS A 450 -18.78 -20.14 16.66
N LEU A 451 -19.88 -20.65 16.08
CA LEU A 451 -20.90 -19.78 15.46
C LEU A 451 -21.58 -18.87 16.49
N ALA A 452 -21.82 -19.36 17.71
CA ALA A 452 -22.39 -18.54 18.78
C ALA A 452 -21.49 -17.35 19.12
N ILE A 453 -20.17 -17.57 19.21
CA ILE A 453 -19.17 -16.55 19.51
C ILE A 453 -19.11 -15.50 18.40
N GLN A 454 -19.07 -15.91 17.13
CA GLN A 454 -19.09 -14.96 15.99
C GLN A 454 -20.34 -14.07 16.01
N LYS A 455 -21.51 -14.63 16.35
CA LYS A 455 -22.75 -13.86 16.43
C LYS A 455 -22.79 -12.93 17.64
N PHE A 456 -22.22 -13.33 18.77
CA PHE A 456 -22.08 -12.42 19.92
C PHE A 456 -21.09 -11.30 19.64
N ASP A 457 -19.98 -11.56 18.96
CA ASP A 457 -18.98 -10.54 18.65
C ASP A 457 -19.58 -9.44 17.75
N ALA A 458 -20.33 -9.85 16.71
CA ALA A 458 -21.08 -8.91 15.87
C ALA A 458 -22.08 -8.05 16.67
N LEU A 459 -22.80 -8.63 17.62
CA LEU A 459 -23.75 -7.90 18.47
C LEU A 459 -23.08 -6.94 19.46
N ILE A 460 -21.86 -7.28 19.91
CA ILE A 460 -21.07 -6.43 20.82
C ILE A 460 -20.52 -5.20 20.08
N GLU A 461 -20.15 -5.34 18.81
CA GLU A 461 -19.74 -4.22 17.95
C GLU A 461 -20.88 -3.22 17.75
N ASP A 462 -22.11 -3.73 17.61
CA ASP A 462 -23.35 -2.94 17.51
C ASP A 462 -23.90 -2.45 18.87
N GLU A 463 -23.20 -2.72 19.99
CA GLU A 463 -23.57 -2.36 21.36
C GLU A 463 -24.96 -2.86 21.82
N PHE A 464 -25.39 -4.01 21.28
CA PHE A 464 -26.73 -4.57 21.49
C PHE A 464 -26.72 -5.75 22.50
N HIS A 465 -27.70 -5.82 23.42
CA HIS A 465 -27.85 -6.88 24.44
C HIS A 465 -26.58 -7.20 25.28
N LEU A 466 -25.71 -6.22 25.52
CA LEU A 466 -24.41 -6.43 26.17
C LEU A 466 -24.48 -7.17 27.52
N GLU A 467 -25.43 -6.80 28.40
CA GLU A 467 -25.58 -7.45 29.71
C GLU A 467 -26.06 -8.90 29.59
N ASP A 468 -26.99 -9.17 28.67
CA ASP A 468 -27.54 -10.52 28.43
C ASP A 468 -26.48 -11.43 27.79
N ILE A 469 -25.65 -10.89 26.88
CA ILE A 469 -24.52 -11.61 26.26
C ILE A 469 -23.48 -11.98 27.31
N ILE A 470 -23.07 -11.04 28.16
CA ILE A 470 -22.13 -11.29 29.26
C ILE A 470 -22.66 -12.39 30.18
N GLN A 471 -23.93 -12.29 30.60
CA GLN A 471 -24.54 -13.29 31.46
C GLN A 471 -24.63 -14.67 30.78
N THR A 472 -24.89 -14.71 29.47
CA THR A 472 -24.97 -15.97 28.71
C THR A 472 -23.62 -16.65 28.60
N ILE A 473 -22.57 -15.88 28.28
CA ILE A 473 -21.20 -16.40 28.16
C ILE A 473 -20.68 -16.89 29.51
N GLU A 474 -20.91 -16.13 30.60
CA GLU A 474 -20.45 -16.52 31.94
C GLU A 474 -21.14 -17.77 32.48
N ASN A 475 -22.44 -17.96 32.17
CA ASN A 475 -23.19 -19.13 32.65
C ASN A 475 -22.94 -20.39 31.81
N THR A 476 -22.29 -20.27 30.66
CA THR A 476 -22.00 -21.40 29.75
C THR A 476 -20.55 -21.82 29.91
N GLU A 477 -20.26 -22.62 30.94
CA GLU A 477 -18.90 -23.09 31.24
C GLU A 477 -18.23 -23.83 30.06
N ASP A 478 -19.02 -24.54 29.25
CA ASP A 478 -18.52 -25.23 28.05
C ASP A 478 -17.99 -24.26 26.98
N LEU A 479 -18.57 -23.05 26.87
CA LEU A 479 -18.15 -22.04 25.90
C LEU A 479 -16.75 -21.52 26.24
N LEU A 480 -16.53 -21.17 27.51
CA LEU A 480 -15.25 -20.64 28.00
C LEU A 480 -14.16 -21.71 28.14
N ALA A 481 -14.54 -22.99 28.19
CA ALA A 481 -13.61 -24.10 28.31
C ALA A 481 -13.15 -24.66 26.95
N ARG A 482 -14.00 -24.61 25.91
CA ARG A 482 -13.69 -25.20 24.59
C ARG A 482 -13.29 -24.18 23.53
N GLU A 483 -13.70 -22.93 23.69
CA GLU A 483 -13.42 -21.86 22.73
C GLU A 483 -12.67 -20.73 23.44
N PRO A 484 -11.32 -20.67 23.32
CA PRO A 484 -10.51 -19.60 23.91
C PRO A 484 -10.96 -18.20 23.47
N GLU A 485 -11.50 -18.07 22.25
CA GLU A 485 -12.05 -16.82 21.70
C GLU A 485 -13.23 -16.27 22.51
N ALA A 486 -13.96 -17.12 23.25
CA ALA A 486 -15.05 -16.67 24.12
C ALA A 486 -14.57 -15.73 25.24
N TRP A 487 -13.35 -15.92 25.75
CA TRP A 487 -12.76 -15.01 26.74
C TRP A 487 -12.45 -13.64 26.16
N TYR A 488 -12.03 -13.59 24.89
CA TYR A 488 -11.76 -12.34 24.19
C TYR A 488 -13.05 -11.54 23.93
N VAL A 489 -14.09 -12.22 23.43
CA VAL A 489 -15.41 -11.61 23.21
C VAL A 489 -16.05 -11.14 24.53
N LEU A 490 -15.91 -11.90 25.61
CA LEU A 490 -16.33 -11.47 26.95
C LEU A 490 -15.57 -10.22 27.43
N GLY A 491 -14.28 -10.12 27.14
CA GLY A 491 -13.45 -8.95 27.41
C GLY A 491 -13.92 -7.70 26.65
N LYS A 492 -14.21 -7.83 25.35
CA LYS A 492 -14.79 -6.74 24.52
C LYS A 492 -16.12 -6.26 25.10
N ALA A 493 -17.01 -7.18 25.47
CA ALA A 493 -18.30 -6.83 26.09
C ALA A 493 -18.11 -6.06 27.41
N TYR A 494 -17.17 -6.48 28.25
CA TYR A 494 -16.87 -5.81 29.52
C TYR A 494 -16.28 -4.41 29.36
N LEU A 495 -15.48 -4.16 28.32
CA LEU A 495 -14.99 -2.82 27.98
C LEU A 495 -16.13 -1.89 27.57
N LYS A 496 -17.09 -2.39 26.78
CA LYS A 496 -18.25 -1.60 26.33
C LYS A 496 -19.16 -1.16 27.48
N ILE A 497 -19.25 -1.94 28.56
CA ILE A 497 -20.00 -1.58 29.79
C ILE A 497 -19.13 -0.92 30.88
N ASP A 498 -17.93 -0.44 30.53
CA ASP A 498 -16.97 0.25 31.41
C ASP A 498 -16.50 -0.55 32.65
N GLN A 499 -16.55 -1.89 32.59
CA GLN A 499 -16.05 -2.78 33.65
C GLN A 499 -14.59 -3.20 33.39
N LYS A 500 -13.68 -2.22 33.40
CA LYS A 500 -12.26 -2.37 33.01
C LYS A 500 -11.49 -3.47 33.76
N GLU A 501 -11.73 -3.65 35.06
CA GLU A 501 -11.07 -4.70 35.85
C GLU A 501 -11.49 -6.11 35.41
N LYS A 502 -12.76 -6.29 35.05
CA LYS A 502 -13.25 -7.59 34.55
C LYS A 502 -12.80 -7.84 33.12
N ALA A 503 -12.78 -6.82 32.28
CA ALA A 503 -12.25 -6.90 30.93
C ALA A 503 -10.77 -7.37 30.94
N LEU A 504 -9.93 -6.73 31.78
CA LEU A 504 -8.53 -7.10 31.89
C LEU A 504 -8.33 -8.56 32.35
N ASN A 505 -9.15 -9.02 33.30
CA ASN A 505 -9.11 -10.42 33.74
C ASN A 505 -9.57 -11.39 32.65
N ALA A 506 -10.55 -11.02 31.82
CA ALA A 506 -11.01 -11.84 30.70
C ALA A 506 -9.94 -11.94 29.60
N PHE A 507 -9.26 -10.84 29.25
CA PHE A 507 -8.19 -10.86 28.25
C PHE A 507 -6.97 -11.68 28.69
N ARG A 508 -6.57 -11.58 29.96
CA ARG A 508 -5.49 -12.43 30.51
C ARG A 508 -5.82 -13.91 30.42
N LYS A 509 -7.07 -14.28 30.69
CA LYS A 509 -7.53 -15.66 30.53
C LYS A 509 -7.52 -16.09 29.06
N ALA A 510 -7.95 -15.22 28.14
CA ALA A 510 -7.88 -15.50 26.71
C ALA A 510 -6.45 -15.83 26.27
N GLU A 511 -5.47 -15.01 26.69
CA GLU A 511 -4.04 -15.25 26.43
C GLU A 511 -3.57 -16.58 27.03
N GLU A 512 -3.85 -16.83 28.31
CA GLU A 512 -3.46 -18.09 28.98
C GLU A 512 -4.04 -19.33 28.29
N THR A 513 -5.27 -19.25 27.76
CA THR A 513 -5.93 -20.35 27.05
C THR A 513 -5.53 -20.47 25.58
N SER A 514 -4.96 -19.43 24.97
CA SER A 514 -4.51 -19.46 23.57
C SER A 514 -3.16 -20.14 23.37
N PHE A 515 -2.42 -20.44 24.46
CA PHE A 515 -1.12 -21.14 24.44
C PHE A 515 -1.20 -22.61 24.87
N LEU A 516 -2.40 -23.14 25.16
CA LEU A 516 -2.68 -24.53 25.51
C LEU A 516 -3.36 -25.25 24.35
#